data_AF-A0A939YY38-F1
#
_entry.id   AF-A0A939YY38-F1
#
_cell.length_a   1.000
_cell.length_b   1.000
_cell.length_c   1.000
_cell.angle_alpha   90.00
_cell.angle_beta   90.00
_cell.angle_gamma   90.00
#
_symmetry.space_group_name_H-M   'P 1'
#
loop_
_entity.id
_entity.type
_entity.pdbx_description
1 polymer ?
#
loop_
_entity_poly.entity_id
_entity_poly.type
_entity_poly.pdbx_seq_one_letter_code
_entity_poly.pdbx_strand_id
1 'polypeptide(L)' 'MADFSNFLTDEDIFNLEFEKYIPEFIERAANDTLDAEGEFADRTRALMELGAKAGIDLQQHILQYVSDNNLS' A
#
# COMPACT_ATOMS: atom_id res chain seq x y z
N MET A 1 -12.99 22.46 15.85
CA MET A 1 -12.66 21.30 15.01
C MET A 1 -11.46 20.64 15.66
N ALA A 2 -11.59 19.38 16.09
CA ALA A 2 -10.47 18.66 16.69
C ALA A 2 -9.45 18.36 15.60
N ASP A 3 -8.23 18.83 15.80
CA ASP A 3 -7.08 18.61 14.93
C ASP A 3 -6.52 17.22 15.24
N PHE A 4 -7.01 16.20 14.54
CA PHE A 4 -6.58 14.81 14.71
C PHE A 4 -5.25 14.51 14.01
N SER A 5 -4.61 15.52 13.42
CA SER A 5 -3.33 15.39 12.68
C SER A 5 -2.16 14.91 13.56
N ASN A 6 -2.33 14.86 14.89
CA ASN A 6 -1.34 14.35 15.82
C ASN A 6 -1.64 12.94 16.37
N PHE A 7 -2.71 12.27 15.90
CA PHE A 7 -3.11 10.97 16.45
C PHE A 7 -2.64 9.77 15.62
N LEU A 8 -2.49 9.95 14.30
CA LEU A 8 -2.02 8.92 13.38
C LEU A 8 -0.61 9.27 12.95
N THR A 9 0.29 8.31 13.11
CA THR A 9 1.65 8.40 12.59
C THR A 9 1.66 8.19 11.07
N ASP A 10 2.76 8.55 10.40
CA ASP A 10 2.93 8.25 8.97
C ASP A 10 2.79 6.74 8.69
N GLU A 11 3.21 5.89 9.62
CA GLU A 11 3.03 4.43 9.57
C GLU A 11 1.55 4.04 9.66
N ASP A 12 0.77 4.64 10.57
CA ASP A 12 -0.67 4.37 10.67
C ASP A 12 -1.40 4.77 9.39
N ILE A 13 -1.05 5.92 8.81
CA ILE A 13 -1.61 6.39 7.54
C ILE A 13 -1.24 5.43 6.42
N PHE A 14 0.02 4.99 6.37
CA PHE A 14 0.45 4.00 5.39
C PHE A 14 -0.33 2.69 5.52
N ASN A 15 -0.46 2.13 6.73
CA ASN A 15 -1.17 0.87 6.96
C ASN A 15 -2.64 0.96 6.55
N LEU A 16 -3.33 2.07 6.86
CA LEU A 16 -4.73 2.29 6.47
C LEU A 16 -4.92 2.34 4.95
N GLU A 17 -4.00 2.97 4.23
CA GLU A 17 -4.06 3.02 2.77
C GLU A 17 -3.61 1.71 2.13
N PHE A 18 -2.64 1.02 2.74
CA PHE A 18 -2.16 -0.28 2.31
C PHE A 18 -3.25 -1.35 2.39
N GLU A 19 -4.01 -1.40 3.48
CA GLU A 19 -5.14 -2.35 3.65
C GLU A 19 -6.20 -2.22 2.54
N LYS A 20 -6.43 -1.00 2.03
CA LYS A 20 -7.34 -0.76 0.90
C LYS A 20 -6.72 -1.11 -0.45
N TYR A 21 -5.40 -1.01 -0.55
CA TYR A 21 -4.64 -1.22 -1.78
C TYR A 21 -4.35 -2.69 -2.05
N ILE A 22 -3.93 -3.44 -1.03
CA ILE A 22 -3.37 -4.79 -1.18
C ILE A 22 -4.31 -5.81 -1.85
N PRO A 23 -5.65 -5.81 -1.63
CA PRO A 23 -6.53 -6.77 -2.29
C PRO A 23 -6.58 -6.57 -3.81
N GLU A 24 -6.65 -5.30 -4.24
CA GLU A 24 -6.64 -4.96 -5.68
C GLU A 24 -5.28 -5.27 -6.31
N PHE A 25 -4.17 -5.03 -5.59
CA PHE A 25 -2.85 -5.40 -6.07
C PHE A 25 -2.74 -6.91 -6.31
N ILE A 26 -3.20 -7.74 -5.37
CA ILE A 26 -3.20 -9.21 -5.52
C ILE A 26 -4.07 -9.64 -6.70
N GLU A 27 -5.27 -9.07 -6.85
CA GLU A 27 -6.17 -9.38 -7.97
C GLU A 27 -5.53 -9.02 -9.32
N ARG A 28 -4.92 -7.84 -9.43
CA ARG A 28 -4.24 -7.41 -10.67
C ARG A 28 -2.99 -8.21 -10.96
N ALA A 29 -2.21 -8.57 -9.93
CA ALA A 29 -1.04 -9.44 -10.06
C ALA A 29 -1.44 -10.84 -10.55
N ALA A 30 -2.53 -11.41 -10.03
CA ALA A 30 -3.05 -12.70 -10.47
C ALA A 30 -3.57 -12.69 -11.91
N ASN A 31 -4.05 -11.54 -12.39
CA ASN A 31 -4.58 -11.36 -13.73
C ASN A 31 -3.57 -10.78 -14.74
N ASP A 32 -2.31 -10.57 -14.36
CA ASP A 32 -1.27 -9.94 -15.19
C ASP A 32 -1.68 -8.55 -15.74
N THR A 33 -2.35 -7.75 -14.89
CA THR A 33 -2.89 -6.41 -15.23
C THR A 33 -2.31 -5.28 -14.36
N LEU A 34 -1.12 -5.50 -13.79
CA LEU A 34 -0.41 -4.51 -12.98
C LEU A 34 0.00 -3.28 -13.81
N ASP A 35 0.39 -3.50 -15.07
CA ASP A 35 0.87 -2.45 -15.98
C ASP A 35 -0.26 -1.65 -16.64
N ALA A 36 -1.53 -1.88 -16.26
CA ALA A 36 -2.65 -1.12 -16.78
C ALA A 36 -2.55 0.35 -16.32
N GLU A 37 -2.20 1.24 -17.24
CA GLU A 37 -2.07 2.68 -16.97
C GLU A 37 -3.38 3.27 -16.44
N GLY A 38 -3.32 4.02 -15.34
CA GLY A 38 -4.47 4.69 -14.75
C GLY A 38 -4.35 4.93 -13.25
N GLU A 39 -5.50 5.10 -12.59
CA GLU A 39 -5.63 5.43 -11.17
C GLU A 39 -4.86 4.49 -10.24
N PHE A 40 -4.71 3.21 -10.62
CA PHE A 40 -3.95 2.23 -9.85
C PHE A 40 -2.45 2.53 -9.79
N ALA A 41 -1.85 2.97 -10.92
CA ALA A 41 -0.45 3.34 -10.96
C ALA A 41 -0.19 4.59 -10.10
N ASP A 42 -1.11 5.56 -10.12
CA ASP A 42 -1.02 6.78 -9.31
C ASP A 42 -1.19 6.48 -7.81
N ARG A 43 -2.12 5.59 -7.45
CA ARG A 43 -2.26 5.10 -6.06
C ARG A 43 -1.02 4.33 -5.60
N THR A 44 -0.43 3.51 -6.47
CA THR A 44 0.83 2.80 -6.16
C THR A 44 1.96 3.79 -5.87
N ARG A 45 2.10 4.85 -6.68
CA ARG A 45 3.08 5.93 -6.43
C ARG A 45 2.81 6.67 -5.12
N ALA A 46 1.56 7.06 -4.86
CA ALA A 46 1.20 7.73 -3.62
C ALA A 46 1.50 6.86 -2.38
N LEU A 47 1.24 5.55 -2.47
CA LEU A 47 1.52 4.62 -1.39
C LEU A 47 3.03 4.42 -1.18
N MET A 48 3.83 4.40 -2.25
CA MET A 48 5.29 4.41 -2.15
C MET A 48 5.81 5.67 -1.44
N GLU A 49 5.25 6.84 -1.74
CA GLU A 49 5.63 8.10 -1.07
C GLU A 49 5.23 8.11 0.40
N LEU A 50 4.06 7.56 0.75
CA LEU A 50 3.63 7.40 2.14
C LEU A 50 4.55 6.43 2.89
N GLY A 51 4.86 5.29 2.29
CA GLY A 51 5.80 4.31 2.86
C GLY A 51 7.17 4.94 3.10
N ALA A 52 7.70 5.70 2.12
CA ALA A 52 8.99 6.37 2.26
C ALA A 52 9.03 7.37 3.44
N LYS A 53 7.93 8.09 3.72
CA LYS A 53 7.83 8.98 4.89
C LYS A 53 7.84 8.20 6.20
N ALA A 54 7.19 7.04 6.22
CA ALA A 54 7.17 6.12 7.37
C ALA A 54 8.45 5.25 7.50
N GLY A 55 9.38 5.31 6.54
CA GLY A 55 10.55 4.42 6.51
C GLY A 55 10.25 2.99 6.06
N ILE A 56 9.13 2.78 5.37
CA ILE A 56 8.62 1.50 4.88
C ILE A 56 8.90 1.37 3.37
N ASP A 57 9.54 0.28 2.97
CA ASP A 57 9.64 -0.12 1.56
C ASP A 57 8.36 -0.88 1.16
N LEU A 58 7.56 -0.27 0.28
CA LEU A 58 6.28 -0.85 -0.15
C LEU A 58 6.46 -2.23 -0.79
N GLN A 59 7.52 -2.45 -1.58
CA GLN A 59 7.73 -3.73 -2.25
C GLN A 59 8.04 -4.82 -1.22
N GLN A 60 8.93 -4.53 -0.25
CA GLN A 60 9.23 -5.47 0.83
C GLN A 60 7.99 -5.72 1.69
N HIS A 61 7.18 -4.70 1.95
CA HIS A 61 5.96 -4.82 2.74
C HIS A 61 4.90 -5.70 2.05
N ILE A 62 4.73 -5.57 0.73
CA ILE A 62 3.88 -6.46 -0.06
C ILE A 62 4.38 -7.90 0.00
N LEU A 63 5.69 -8.13 -0.18
CA LEU A 63 6.28 -9.48 -0.10
C LEU A 63 6.06 -10.12 1.27
N GLN A 64 6.26 -9.34 2.34
CA GLN A 64 6.00 -9.78 3.70
C GLN A 64 4.53 -10.14 3.90
N TYR A 65 3.60 -9.28 3.45
CA TYR A 65 2.17 -9.55 3.52
C TYR A 65 1.78 -10.85 2.79
N VAL A 66 2.29 -11.06 1.57
CA VAL A 66 2.04 -12.28 0.78
C VAL A 66 2.58 -13.52 1.50
N SER A 67 3.79 -13.44 2.06
CA SER A 67 4.41 -14.52 2.83
C SER A 67 3.60 -14.85 4.09
N ASP A 68 3.20 -13.84 4.86
CA ASP A 68 2.47 -14.01 6.12
C ASP A 68 1.06 -14.59 5.93
N ASN A 69 0.44 -14.30 4.78
CA ASN A 69 -0.90 -14.77 4.43
C ASN A 69 -0.90 -16.05 3.60
N ASN A 70 0.27 -16.69 3.36
CA ASN A 70 0.41 -17.86 2.49
C ASN A 70 -0.21 -17.67 1.10
N LEU A 71 -0.02 -16.49 0.52
CA LEU A 71 -0.49 -16.15 -0.83
C LEU A 71 0.54 -16.47 -1.94
N SER A 72 1.57 -17.26 -1.62
CA SER A 72 2.65 -17.70 -2.53
C SER A 72 2.35 -19.00 -3.27
#